data_AF-A0AAP0RYW8-F1
#
_entry.id   AF-A0AAP0RYW8-F1
#
_cell.length_a   1.000
_cell.length_b   1.000
_cell.length_c   1.000
_cell.angle_alpha   90.00
_cell.angle_beta   90.00
_cell.angle_gamma   90.00
#
_symmetry.space_group_name_H-M   'P 1'
#
loop_
_entity.id
_entity.type
_entity.pdbx_description
1 polymer ?
#
loop_
_entity_poly.entity_id
_entity_poly.type
_entity_poly.pdbx_seq_one_letter_code
_entity_poly.pdbx_strand_id
1 'polypeptide(L)'
;MDAKHIFGGNSKARKLPIATSNAQVSFHPTTPSHVTSSVKATIDNMFHVSSREEVDQKVARCLYGNGIAFHVMRSPLWADMVTAINNAPKGYKSPNYDKVRTALLDKEQGKVKQALSPLMEDGTHMEFQLFLMAGQI
;
A
#
# COMPACT_ATOMS: atom_id res chain seq x y z
N MET A 1 -21.41 21.99 -55.83
CA MET A 1 -20.35 22.94 -55.47
C MET A 1 -19.21 22.14 -54.87
N ASP A 2 -18.29 21.74 -55.73
CA ASP A 2 -17.05 21.06 -55.41
C ASP A 2 -16.02 22.03 -54.84
N ALA A 3 -15.28 21.60 -53.81
CA ALA A 3 -13.99 22.19 -53.48
C ALA A 3 -12.97 21.05 -53.33
N LYS A 4 -12.14 20.93 -54.35
CA LYS A 4 -11.02 20.00 -54.47
C LYS A 4 -9.73 20.80 -54.29
N HIS A 5 -8.78 20.13 -53.63
CA HIS A 5 -7.34 20.26 -53.85
C HIS A 5 -6.58 21.38 -53.12
N ILE A 6 -6.01 21.06 -51.95
CA ILE A 6 -4.72 21.62 -51.51
C ILE A 6 -3.88 20.51 -50.84
N PHE A 7 -2.86 20.06 -51.58
CA PHE A 7 -1.64 19.32 -51.16
C PHE A 7 -1.79 17.89 -50.58
N GLY A 8 -1.15 16.81 -51.05
CA GLY A 8 -0.05 16.65 -52.02
C GLY A 8 1.24 16.08 -51.40
N GLY A 9 1.33 14.75 -51.22
CA GLY A 9 2.55 13.92 -51.04
C GLY A 9 3.35 14.09 -49.73
N ASN A 10 4.11 13.14 -49.18
CA ASN A 10 4.56 11.81 -49.58
C ASN A 10 5.10 11.08 -48.30
N SER A 11 4.96 9.76 -48.30
CA SER A 11 5.56 8.70 -47.47
C SER A 11 6.88 9.01 -46.75
N LYS A 12 6.95 8.67 -45.45
CA LYS A 12 8.09 7.95 -44.85
C LYS A 12 7.70 7.41 -43.46
N ALA A 13 7.57 6.08 -43.38
CA ALA A 13 7.54 5.35 -42.12
C ALA A 13 8.77 5.75 -41.28
N ARG A 14 8.55 6.29 -40.08
CA ARG A 14 9.62 6.52 -39.11
C ARG A 14 10.06 5.16 -38.58
N LYS A 15 11.11 4.58 -39.18
CA LYS A 15 11.82 3.45 -38.58
C LYS A 15 12.52 3.95 -37.32
N LEU A 16 12.18 3.38 -36.18
CA LEU A 16 12.96 3.48 -34.96
C LEU A 16 14.36 2.90 -35.24
N PRO A 17 15.46 3.57 -34.86
CA PRO A 17 16.79 2.99 -35.04
C PRO A 17 16.94 1.78 -34.11
N ILE A 18 17.06 0.60 -34.72
CA ILE A 18 17.67 -0.56 -34.07
C ILE A 18 19.12 -0.18 -33.82
N ALA A 19 19.50 -0.05 -32.55
CA ALA A 19 20.89 0.02 -32.16
C ALA A 19 21.53 -1.34 -32.43
N THR A 20 22.11 -1.49 -33.63
CA THR A 20 22.98 -2.62 -33.94
C THR A 20 24.33 -2.38 -33.26
N SER A 21 24.48 -2.85 -32.03
CA SER A 21 25.81 -2.99 -31.44
C SER A 21 26.48 -4.21 -32.07
N ASN A 22 27.33 -3.96 -33.07
CA ASN A 22 28.24 -4.95 -33.63
C ASN A 22 29.32 -5.29 -32.59
N ALA A 23 28.99 -6.12 -31.60
CA ALA A 23 30.01 -6.81 -30.82
C ALA A 23 30.38 -8.08 -31.58
N GLN A 24 31.61 -8.14 -32.09
CA GLN A 24 32.16 -9.35 -32.67
C GLN A 24 32.20 -10.44 -31.59
N VAL A 25 31.37 -11.49 -31.74
CA VAL A 25 31.42 -12.68 -30.91
C VAL A 25 32.67 -13.47 -31.30
N SER A 26 33.76 -13.24 -30.60
CA SER A 26 34.93 -14.12 -30.66
C SER A 26 34.64 -15.33 -29.78
N PHE A 27 34.38 -16.48 -30.40
CA PHE A 27 34.23 -17.75 -29.69
C PHE A 27 35.58 -18.21 -29.16
N HIS A 28 35.81 -17.98 -27.87
CA HIS A 28 36.86 -18.63 -27.08
C HIS A 28 36.22 -19.63 -26.11
N PRO A 29 36.64 -20.92 -26.11
CA PRO A 29 36.18 -21.86 -25.11
C PRO A 29 37.11 -21.80 -23.90
N THR A 30 36.67 -21.19 -22.79
CA THR A 30 37.34 -21.35 -21.49
C THR A 30 36.34 -21.43 -20.33
N THR A 31 36.17 -22.68 -19.88
CA THR A 31 36.03 -23.15 -18.48
C THR A 31 34.97 -22.57 -17.53
N PRO A 32 34.19 -23.44 -16.84
CA PRO A 32 33.14 -23.04 -15.91
C PRO A 32 33.70 -22.82 -14.50
N SER A 33 33.88 -21.58 -14.07
CA SER A 33 33.91 -21.26 -12.65
C SER A 33 33.64 -19.77 -12.42
N HIS A 34 32.66 -19.49 -11.53
CA HIS A 34 32.44 -18.18 -10.90
C HIS A 34 31.59 -17.11 -11.63
N VAL A 35 30.40 -17.46 -12.14
CA VAL A 35 29.33 -16.49 -12.46
C VAL A 35 27.96 -17.02 -12.02
N THR A 36 27.78 -17.27 -10.72
CA THR A 36 26.50 -17.80 -10.22
C THR A 36 25.92 -17.03 -9.04
N SER A 37 26.71 -16.25 -8.31
CA SER A 37 26.21 -15.46 -7.15
C SER A 37 25.62 -14.10 -7.56
N SER A 38 26.32 -13.34 -8.41
CA SER A 38 25.91 -11.98 -8.81
C SER A 38 24.67 -11.97 -9.71
N VAL A 39 24.56 -12.93 -10.62
CA VAL A 39 23.38 -13.07 -11.51
C VAL A 39 22.15 -13.54 -10.72
N LYS A 40 22.30 -14.48 -9.78
CA LYS A 40 21.21 -14.89 -8.88
C LYS A 40 20.71 -13.75 -8.02
N ALA A 41 21.61 -13.01 -7.38
CA ALA A 41 21.24 -11.83 -6.59
C ALA A 41 20.47 -10.79 -7.43
N THR A 42 20.86 -10.60 -8.70
CA THR A 42 20.17 -9.68 -9.62
C THR A 42 18.78 -10.17 -9.99
N ILE A 43 18.62 -11.46 -10.30
CA ILE A 43 17.34 -12.08 -10.65
C ILE A 43 16.39 -12.09 -9.45
N ASP A 44 16.87 -12.49 -8.27
CA ASP A 44 16.09 -12.50 -7.04
C ASP A 44 15.61 -11.09 -6.68
N ASN A 45 16.48 -10.09 -6.78
CA ASN A 45 16.10 -8.68 -6.59
C ASN A 45 15.01 -8.24 -7.56
N MET A 46 15.10 -8.64 -8.84
CA MET A 46 14.09 -8.31 -9.83
C MET A 46 12.72 -8.90 -9.47
N PHE A 47 12.65 -10.16 -9.02
CA PHE A 47 11.40 -10.77 -8.54
C PHE A 47 10.84 -10.08 -7.29
N HIS A 48 11.69 -9.66 -6.37
CA HIS A 48 11.26 -8.90 -5.19
C HIS A 48 10.72 -7.53 -5.56
N VAL A 49 11.34 -6.83 -6.52
CA VAL A 49 10.84 -5.52 -7.01
C VAL A 49 9.46 -5.69 -7.66
N SER A 50 9.32 -6.66 -8.58
CA SER A 50 8.04 -6.93 -9.26
C SER A 50 6.92 -7.31 -8.29
N SER A 51 7.23 -8.07 -7.24
CA SER A 51 6.22 -8.45 -6.23
C SER A 51 5.78 -7.28 -5.36
N ARG A 52 6.70 -6.36 -5.01
CA ARG A 52 6.36 -5.11 -4.32
C ARG A 52 5.48 -4.21 -5.18
N GLU A 53 5.84 -4.05 -6.45
CA GLU A 53 5.06 -3.25 -7.39
C GLU A 53 3.64 -3.81 -7.57
N GLU A 54 3.46 -5.14 -7.65
CA GLU A 54 2.13 -5.74 -7.73
C GLU A 54 1.27 -5.45 -6.49
N VAL A 55 1.88 -5.50 -5.29
CA VAL A 55 1.20 -5.15 -4.04
C VAL A 55 0.81 -3.67 -4.03
N ASP A 56 1.74 -2.78 -4.38
CA ASP A 56 1.49 -1.33 -4.44
C ASP A 56 0.39 -0.99 -5.43
N GLN A 57 0.36 -1.63 -6.60
CA GLN A 57 -0.70 -1.46 -7.60
C GLN A 57 -2.07 -1.91 -7.07
N LYS A 58 -2.14 -3.02 -6.32
CA LYS A 58 -3.40 -3.47 -5.69
C LYS A 58 -3.89 -2.49 -4.63
N VAL A 59 -2.98 -1.98 -3.81
CA VAL A 59 -3.30 -0.95 -2.80
C VAL A 59 -3.81 0.32 -3.47
N ALA A 60 -3.09 0.84 -4.47
CA ALA A 60 -3.47 2.04 -5.22
C ALA A 60 -4.84 1.87 -5.88
N ARG A 61 -5.08 0.73 -6.54
CA ARG A 61 -6.39 0.41 -7.15
C ARG A 61 -7.52 0.36 -6.12
N CYS A 62 -7.26 -0.16 -4.92
CA CYS A 62 -8.25 -0.16 -3.83
C CYS A 62 -8.60 1.28 -3.40
N LEU A 63 -7.60 2.15 -3.23
CA LEU A 63 -7.82 3.55 -2.87
C LEU A 63 -8.63 4.29 -3.94
N TYR A 64 -8.19 4.23 -5.20
CA TYR A 64 -8.85 4.92 -6.31
C TYR A 64 -10.25 4.36 -6.56
N GLY A 65 -10.39 3.04 -6.56
CA GLY A 65 -11.66 2.36 -6.84
C GLY A 65 -12.75 2.59 -5.79
N ASN A 66 -12.38 2.87 -4.54
CA ASN A 66 -13.31 3.11 -3.44
C ASN A 66 -13.36 4.59 -3.01
N GLY A 67 -12.66 5.50 -3.69
CA GLY A 67 -12.64 6.93 -3.35
C GLY A 67 -12.01 7.24 -1.99
N ILE A 68 -11.03 6.45 -1.55
CA ILE A 68 -10.35 6.65 -0.25
C ILE A 68 -9.31 7.77 -0.39
N ALA A 69 -9.35 8.76 0.50
CA ALA A 69 -8.40 9.87 0.49
C ALA A 69 -6.96 9.41 0.77
N PHE A 70 -5.99 9.91 0.00
CA PHE A 70 -4.57 9.55 0.16
C PHE A 70 -3.96 9.95 1.49
N HIS A 71 -4.62 10.87 2.21
CA HIS A 71 -4.24 11.24 3.56
C HIS A 71 -4.13 10.02 4.50
N VAL A 72 -4.93 8.96 4.26
CA VAL A 72 -4.91 7.75 5.08
C VAL A 72 -3.53 7.07 5.09
N MET A 73 -2.75 7.19 4.01
CA MET A 73 -1.43 6.58 3.90
C MET A 73 -0.40 7.18 4.86
N ARG A 74 -0.65 8.39 5.36
CA ARG A 74 0.20 9.07 6.36
C ARG A 74 -0.25 8.81 7.79
N SER A 75 -1.38 8.13 7.99
CA SER A 75 -1.89 7.81 9.31
C SER A 75 -1.03 6.70 9.95
N PRO A 76 -0.64 6.83 11.23
CA PRO A 76 -0.01 5.74 11.96
C PRO A 76 -0.86 4.46 11.93
N LEU A 77 -2.19 4.59 11.95
CA LEU A 77 -3.12 3.46 11.86
C LEU A 77 -2.96 2.66 10.56
N TRP A 78 -2.60 3.31 9.45
CA TRP A 78 -2.32 2.63 8.20
C TRP A 78 -1.04 1.80 8.29
N ALA A 79 0.03 2.38 8.85
CA ALA A 79 1.30 1.68 9.04
C ALA A 79 1.13 0.46 9.97
N ASP A 80 0.37 0.63 11.06
CA ASP A 80 0.06 -0.46 11.99
C ASP A 80 -0.73 -1.58 11.30
N MET A 81 -1.73 -1.23 10.47
CA MET A 81 -2.51 -2.19 9.70
C MET A 81 -1.64 -3.00 8.74
N VAL A 82 -0.80 -2.34 7.94
CA VAL A 82 0.11 -3.02 6.99
C VAL A 82 1.08 -3.94 7.73
N THR A 83 1.65 -3.47 8.84
CA THR A 83 2.56 -4.25 9.69
C THR A 83 1.86 -5.48 10.28
N ALA A 84 0.63 -5.34 10.77
CA ALA A 84 -0.15 -6.46 11.30
C ALA A 84 -0.49 -7.49 10.22
N ILE A 85 -0.81 -7.04 9.00
CA ILE A 85 -1.08 -7.94 7.86
C ILE A 85 0.19 -8.71 7.46
N ASN A 86 1.33 -8.03 7.37
CA ASN A 86 2.61 -8.66 6.99
C ASN A 86 3.05 -9.73 8.00
N ASN A 87 2.74 -9.53 9.28
CA ASN A 87 3.07 -10.47 10.35
C ASN A 87 1.93 -11.46 10.65
N ALA A 88 0.84 -11.46 9.87
CA ALA A 88 -0.29 -12.33 10.12
C ALA A 88 0.08 -13.81 9.86
N PRO A 89 -0.54 -14.76 10.57
CA PRO A 89 -0.36 -16.18 10.30
C PRO A 89 -0.69 -16.54 8.85
N LYS A 90 0.01 -17.53 8.30
CA LYS A 90 -0.23 -18.02 6.94
C LYS A 90 -1.70 -18.41 6.76
N GLY A 91 -2.32 -17.92 5.68
CA GLY A 91 -3.73 -18.17 5.39
C GLY A 91 -4.71 -17.18 6.04
N TYR A 92 -4.20 -16.11 6.67
CA TYR A 92 -5.02 -15.00 7.14
C TYR A 92 -5.97 -14.48 6.04
N LYS A 93 -7.20 -14.15 6.46
CA LYS A 93 -8.22 -13.51 5.62
C LYS A 93 -8.68 -12.23 6.29
N SER A 94 -8.85 -11.18 5.50
CA SER A 94 -9.41 -9.92 5.98
C SER A 94 -10.80 -10.15 6.60
N PRO A 95 -11.19 -9.36 7.61
CA PRO A 95 -12.56 -9.39 8.10
C PRO A 95 -13.53 -9.00 6.98
N ASN A 96 -14.72 -9.60 6.98
CA ASN A 96 -15.80 -9.20 6.09
C ASN A 96 -16.53 -7.96 6.62
N TYR A 97 -17.42 -7.40 5.81
CA TYR A 97 -18.16 -6.18 6.12
C TYR A 97 -18.88 -6.24 7.48
N ASP A 98 -19.65 -7.31 7.73
CA ASP A 98 -20.44 -7.44 8.95
C ASP A 98 -19.57 -7.50 10.20
N LYS A 99 -18.44 -8.22 10.14
CA LYS A 99 -17.49 -8.31 11.25
C LYS A 99 -16.83 -6.96 11.56
N VAL A 100 -16.53 -6.16 10.53
CA VAL A 100 -15.98 -4.81 10.72
C VAL A 100 -17.02 -3.90 11.37
N ARG A 101 -18.26 -3.90 10.87
CA ARG A 101 -19.32 -2.99 11.33
C ARG A 101 -19.79 -3.29 12.76
N THR A 102 -19.74 -4.54 13.19
CA THR A 102 -20.27 -4.97 14.48
C THR A 102 -19.15 -5.28 15.46
N ALA A 103 -18.64 -6.51 15.46
CA ALA A 103 -17.72 -7.01 16.48
C ALA A 103 -16.42 -6.20 16.63
N LEU A 104 -15.82 -5.76 15.51
CA LEU A 104 -14.60 -4.95 15.59
C LEU A 104 -14.89 -3.53 16.07
N LEU A 105 -16.02 -2.94 15.66
CA LEU A 105 -16.43 -1.63 16.13
C LEU A 105 -16.74 -1.64 17.64
N ASP A 106 -17.47 -2.64 18.12
CA ASP A 106 -17.77 -2.81 19.55
C ASP A 106 -16.49 -2.93 20.38
N LYS A 107 -15.49 -3.65 19.86
CA LYS A 107 -14.19 -3.78 20.50
C LYS A 107 -13.44 -2.44 20.57
N GLU A 108 -13.43 -1.67 19.49
CA GLU A 108 -12.82 -0.33 19.50
C GLU A 108 -13.55 0.63 20.45
N GLN A 109 -14.89 0.58 20.50
CA GLN A 109 -15.66 1.36 21.47
C GLN A 109 -15.31 0.99 22.92
N GLY A 110 -15.16 -0.31 23.20
CA GLY A 110 -14.73 -0.79 24.51
C GLY A 110 -13.35 -0.26 24.91
N LYS A 111 -12.39 -0.26 23.98
CA LYS A 111 -11.05 0.31 24.23
C LYS A 111 -11.10 1.80 24.52
N VAL A 112 -11.88 2.56 23.75
CA VAL A 112 -12.04 4.01 23.97
C VAL A 112 -12.67 4.26 25.33
N LYS A 113 -13.74 3.53 25.69
CA LYS A 113 -14.37 3.64 27.01
C LYS A 113 -13.38 3.35 28.13
N GLN A 114 -12.61 2.26 28.02
CA GLN A 114 -11.60 1.90 29.03
C GLN A 114 -10.51 2.96 29.17
N ALA A 115 -10.05 3.53 28.05
CA ALA A 115 -9.05 4.61 28.08
C ALA A 115 -9.59 5.89 28.71
N LEU A 116 -10.91 6.13 28.63
CA LEU A 116 -11.59 7.29 29.20
C LEU A 116 -12.06 7.06 30.64
N SER A 117 -12.20 5.81 31.11
CA SER A 117 -12.68 5.49 32.46
C SER A 117 -11.99 6.28 33.58
N PRO A 118 -10.65 6.43 33.60
CA PRO A 118 -9.98 7.20 34.65
C PRO A 118 -10.37 8.70 34.66
N LEU A 119 -10.73 9.25 33.50
CA LEU A 119 -11.17 10.64 33.30
C LEU A 119 -12.68 10.85 33.51
N MET A 120 -13.40 9.77 33.81
CA MET A 120 -14.82 9.82 34.15
C MET A 120 -15.04 9.51 35.64
N GLU A 121 -14.21 8.66 36.22
CA GLU A 121 -14.19 8.37 37.66
C GLU A 121 -13.74 9.59 38.47
N ASP A 122 -12.77 10.36 37.97
CA ASP A 122 -12.38 11.63 38.58
C ASP A 122 -13.52 12.66 38.52
N GLY A 123 -14.17 12.86 37.37
CA GLY A 123 -15.26 13.82 37.21
C GLY A 123 -16.46 13.51 38.11
N THR A 124 -16.82 12.23 38.23
CA THR A 124 -17.90 11.80 39.12
C THR A 124 -17.51 11.89 40.60
N HIS A 125 -16.29 11.50 40.96
CA HIS A 125 -15.78 11.66 42.32
C HIS A 125 -15.68 13.14 42.74
N MET A 126 -15.27 14.02 41.83
CA MET A 126 -15.19 15.46 42.08
C MET A 126 -16.57 16.11 42.24
N GLU A 127 -17.58 15.68 41.46
CA GLU A 127 -18.98 16.09 41.64
C GLU A 127 -19.55 15.62 42.99
N PHE A 128 -19.31 14.36 43.38
CA PHE A 128 -19.73 13.87 44.70
C PHE A 128 -19.04 14.62 45.85
N GLN A 129 -17.73 14.90 45.73
CA GLN A 129 -17.01 15.71 46.72
C GLN A 129 -17.51 17.16 46.76
N LEU A 130 -17.83 17.77 45.61
CA LEU A 130 -18.42 19.10 45.55
C LEU A 130 -19.80 19.12 46.22
N PHE A 131 -20.63 18.10 46.00
CA PHE A 131 -21.92 17.95 46.65
C PHE A 131 -21.79 17.81 48.18
N LEU A 132 -20.79 17.04 48.65
CA LEU A 132 -20.45 16.94 50.08
C LEU A 132 -19.94 18.27 50.66
N MET A 133 -19.11 19.00 49.92
CA MET A 133 -18.60 20.31 50.32
C MET A 133 -19.70 21.40 50.31
N ALA A 134 -20.68 21.28 49.43
CA ALA A 134 -21.84 22.17 49.35
C ALA A 134 -22.90 21.88 50.44
N GLY A 135 -22.68 20.87 51.28
CA GLY A 135 -23.52 20.55 52.44
C GLY A 135 -24.96 20.18 52.07
N GLN A 136 -25.18 19.54 50.92
CA GLN A 136 -26.51 19.17 50.41
C GLN A 136 -26.99 17.78 50.86
N ILE A 137 -26.51 17.27 52.00
CA ILE A 137 -26.99 16.02 52.64
C ILE A 137 -27.62 16.34 53.98
#